data_AF-A0A2N9EN38-F1
#
_entry.id   AF-A0A2N9EN38-F1
#
_cell.length_a   1.000
_cell.length_b   1.000
_cell.length_c   1.000
_cell.angle_alpha   90.00
_cell.angle_beta   90.00
_cell.angle_gamma   90.00
#
_symmetry.space_group_name_H-M   'P 1'
#
loop_
_entity.id
_entity.type
_entity.pdbx_description
1 polymer ?
#
loop_
_entity_poly.entity_id
_entity_poly.type
_entity_poly.pdbx_seq_one_letter_code
_entity_poly.pdbx_strand_id
1 'polypeptide(L)'
;MARINSFSVVVAMFLALGLVVLSPGLASRVILESESEAPGYYDHDTDFAPVEAFDNDDFPPETLPNDPNADFLEACARKLTGDCGESIFTNIFANDSTLVNDHCCHLLVAMGQECHNKLVNNIIDKIPEYKTNETITRPRSVKIWNKCALVADTVSPASSPSEN
;
A
#
# COMPACT_ATOMS: atom_id res chain seq x y z
N MET A 1 8.27 -21.37 39.55
CA MET A 1 8.66 -20.94 38.19
C MET A 1 8.03 -19.58 37.95
N ALA A 2 8.83 -18.50 37.93
CA ALA A 2 8.33 -17.16 37.67
C ALA A 2 8.13 -17.00 36.15
N ARG A 3 6.93 -16.59 35.72
CA ARG A 3 6.66 -16.25 34.32
C ARG A 3 7.18 -14.84 34.08
N ILE A 4 8.33 -14.75 33.42
CA ILE A 4 8.95 -13.47 33.09
C ILE A 4 8.17 -12.89 31.90
N ASN A 5 7.57 -11.71 32.08
CA ASN A 5 6.82 -11.02 31.04
C ASN A 5 7.77 -10.56 29.93
N SER A 6 7.37 -10.63 28.65
CA SER A 6 8.21 -10.27 27.50
C SER A 6 8.81 -8.86 27.65
N PHE A 7 8.03 -7.93 28.20
CA PHE A 7 8.48 -6.58 28.52
C PHE A 7 9.66 -6.54 29.51
N SER A 8 9.66 -7.40 30.53
CA SER A 8 10.74 -7.47 31.53
C SER A 8 12.06 -7.96 30.91
N VAL A 9 12.00 -8.81 29.89
CA VAL A 9 13.19 -9.29 29.16
C VAL A 9 13.79 -8.14 28.33
N VAL A 10 12.93 -7.36 27.67
CA VAL A 10 13.33 -6.24 26.83
C VAL A 10 13.98 -5.13 27.67
N VAL A 11 13.41 -4.80 28.82
CA VAL A 11 13.99 -3.81 29.76
C VAL A 11 15.35 -4.28 30.27
N ALA A 12 15.51 -5.55 30.62
CA ALA A 12 16.79 -6.09 31.09
C ALA A 12 17.87 -6.06 30.00
N MET A 13 17.52 -6.31 28.74
CA MET A 13 18.45 -6.23 27.60
C MET A 13 18.98 -4.81 27.38
N PHE A 14 18.11 -3.80 27.43
CA PHE A 14 18.55 -2.41 27.25
C PHE A 14 19.45 -1.92 28.38
N LEU A 15 19.15 -2.31 29.62
CA LEU A 15 19.99 -2.01 30.78
C LEU A 15 21.38 -2.69 30.67
N ALA A 16 21.44 -3.93 30.17
CA ALA A 16 22.70 -4.65 29.98
C ALA A 16 23.56 -4.06 28.84
N LEU A 17 22.92 -3.47 27.83
CA LEU A 17 23.58 -2.85 26.69
C LEU A 17 23.97 -1.37 26.91
N GLY A 18 23.68 -0.82 28.10
CA GLY A 18 23.99 0.58 28.42
C GLY A 18 23.20 1.60 27.61
N LEU A 19 22.13 1.19 26.93
CA LEU A 19 21.24 2.08 26.18
C LEU A 19 20.21 2.65 27.15
N VAL A 20 20.28 3.96 27.40
CA VAL A 20 19.33 4.66 28.27
C VAL A 20 17.93 4.54 27.67
N VAL A 21 17.04 3.86 28.39
CA VAL A 21 15.62 3.76 28.03
C VAL A 21 14.99 5.13 28.30
N LEU A 22 14.81 5.95 27.25
CA LEU A 22 14.03 7.18 27.37
C LEU A 22 12.57 6.78 27.62
N SER A 23 12.14 6.84 28.87
CA SER A 23 10.74 6.75 29.24
C SER A 23 9.98 7.98 28.69
N PRO A 24 8.79 7.80 28.09
CA PRO A 24 7.96 8.93 27.69
C PRO A 24 7.24 9.46 28.93
N GLY A 25 7.66 10.63 29.43
CA GLY A 25 7.00 11.30 30.56
C GLY A 25 7.46 12.73 30.82
N LEU A 26 6.74 13.68 30.21
CA LEU A 26 6.46 15.07 30.63
C LEU A 26 7.60 15.94 31.21
N ALA A 27 8.08 16.89 30.39
CA ALA A 27 8.35 18.27 30.85
C ALA A 27 8.32 19.24 29.67
N SER A 28 7.60 20.35 29.87
CA SER A 28 7.44 21.45 28.91
C SER A 28 8.64 22.39 28.88
N ARG A 29 8.95 22.86 27.65
CA ARG A 29 9.50 24.17 27.22
C ARG A 29 10.86 24.62 27.77
N VAL A 30 11.82 24.83 26.86
CA VAL A 30 12.35 26.17 26.50
C VAL A 30 12.82 26.13 25.04
N ILE A 31 12.37 27.12 24.27
CA ILE A 31 12.80 27.44 22.90
C ILE A 31 14.26 27.92 22.98
N LEU A 32 15.17 27.29 22.24
CA LEU A 32 16.37 27.98 21.78
C LEU A 32 16.27 28.08 20.27
N GLU A 33 16.03 29.32 19.87
CA GLU A 33 16.05 29.85 18.52
C GLU A 33 17.40 29.49 17.86
N SER A 34 17.34 28.86 16.70
CA SER A 34 18.38 29.04 15.69
C SER A 34 17.67 29.11 14.35
N GLU A 35 17.37 30.34 13.93
CA GLU A 35 17.17 30.65 12.52
C GLU A 35 18.40 30.17 11.74
N SER A 36 18.17 29.34 10.72
CA SER A 36 19.04 29.30 9.55
C SER A 36 18.19 28.86 8.35
N GLU A 37 17.70 29.87 7.64
CA GLU A 37 17.38 29.89 6.22
C GLU A 37 16.58 28.72 5.65
N ALA A 38 15.27 28.93 5.51
CA ALA A 38 14.48 28.24 4.51
C ALA A 38 15.05 28.56 3.11
N PRO A 39 15.48 27.56 2.32
CA PRO A 39 15.69 27.78 0.89
C PRO A 39 14.33 28.08 0.28
N GLY A 40 14.31 29.13 -0.55
CA GLY A 40 13.12 29.79 -1.05
C GLY A 40 12.01 28.85 -1.52
N TYR A 41 10.81 29.23 -1.12
CA TYR A 41 9.57 28.98 -1.83
C TYR A 41 9.79 29.13 -3.34
N TYR A 42 9.88 27.99 -4.06
CA TYR A 42 9.87 27.99 -5.51
C TYR A 42 8.44 28.31 -5.94
N ASP A 43 8.20 29.60 -6.14
CA ASP A 43 7.13 30.08 -7.00
C ASP A 43 7.51 29.66 -8.43
N HIS A 44 6.92 28.57 -8.91
CA HIS A 44 7.05 28.14 -10.30
C HIS A 44 5.95 28.80 -11.13
N ASP A 45 5.87 30.13 -11.06
CA ASP A 45 5.35 30.95 -12.15
C ASP A 45 6.40 30.96 -13.28
N THR A 46 6.66 29.79 -13.87
CA THR A 46 7.06 29.76 -15.27
C THR A 46 5.80 29.94 -16.08
N ASP A 47 5.63 31.16 -16.57
CA ASP A 47 5.16 31.46 -17.92
C ASP A 47 4.46 30.26 -18.59
N PHE A 48 3.20 30.03 -18.21
CA PHE A 48 2.32 29.19 -18.99
C PHE A 48 2.15 29.92 -20.32
N ALA A 49 3.00 29.56 -21.28
CA ALA A 49 2.65 29.62 -22.69
C ALA A 49 1.18 29.18 -22.81
N PRO A 50 0.39 29.79 -23.71
CA PRO A 50 -0.94 29.27 -24.01
C PRO A 50 -0.82 27.76 -24.15
N VAL A 51 -1.79 27.03 -23.60
CA VAL A 51 -1.89 25.59 -23.78
C VAL A 51 -2.05 25.37 -25.28
N GLU A 52 -0.93 25.37 -26.00
CA GLU A 52 -0.82 24.88 -27.36
C GLU A 52 -1.36 23.46 -27.21
N ALA A 53 -2.45 23.20 -27.93
CA ALA A 53 -3.11 21.92 -27.91
C ALA A 53 -2.03 20.86 -27.98
N PHE A 54 -2.01 19.95 -27.00
CA PHE A 54 -1.19 18.76 -27.09
C PHE A 54 -1.59 18.08 -28.39
N ASP A 55 -0.82 18.32 -29.45
CA ASP A 55 -0.97 17.65 -30.72
C ASP A 55 -0.78 16.17 -30.40
N ASN A 56 -1.86 15.41 -30.54
CA ASN A 56 -1.90 13.98 -30.27
C ASN A 56 -1.10 13.18 -31.32
N ASP A 57 -0.20 13.83 -32.04
CA ASP A 57 0.52 13.32 -33.20
C ASP A 57 2.00 12.98 -32.91
N ASP A 58 2.54 13.29 -31.73
CA ASP A 58 3.95 12.98 -31.37
C ASP A 58 4.11 11.71 -30.51
N PHE A 59 3.02 11.10 -30.05
CA PHE A 59 3.08 9.75 -29.50
C PHE A 59 2.76 8.78 -30.64
N PRO A 60 3.77 8.18 -31.33
CA PRO A 60 3.49 7.10 -32.26
C PRO A 60 2.63 6.07 -31.51
N PRO A 61 1.57 5.51 -32.12
CA PRO A 61 0.78 4.49 -31.47
C PRO A 61 1.74 3.38 -31.09
N GLU A 62 2.07 3.30 -29.80
CA GLU A 62 2.82 2.21 -29.26
C GLU A 62 1.98 0.99 -29.64
N THR A 63 2.46 0.20 -30.59
CA THR A 63 1.84 -1.07 -30.91
C THR A 63 2.10 -1.94 -29.70
N LEU A 64 1.28 -1.74 -28.65
CA LEU A 64 1.23 -2.59 -27.49
C LEU A 64 1.13 -4.01 -28.07
N PRO A 65 2.02 -4.92 -27.65
CA PRO A 65 1.86 -6.33 -28.00
C PRO A 65 0.40 -6.67 -27.74
N ASN A 66 -0.29 -7.20 -28.76
CA ASN A 66 -1.67 -7.68 -28.63
C ASN A 66 -1.65 -8.81 -27.60
N ASP A 67 -1.67 -8.45 -26.33
CA ASP A 67 -1.74 -9.38 -25.22
C ASP A 67 -3.17 -9.90 -25.24
N PRO A 68 -3.39 -11.20 -25.51
CA PRO A 68 -4.73 -11.77 -25.55
C PRO A 68 -5.47 -11.63 -24.22
N ASN A 69 -4.78 -11.24 -23.15
CA ASN A 69 -5.37 -10.98 -21.84
C ASN A 69 -5.54 -9.48 -21.53
N ALA A 70 -5.20 -8.56 -22.42
CA ALA A 70 -5.26 -7.12 -22.17
C ALA A 70 -6.67 -6.68 -21.72
N ASP A 71 -7.70 -7.01 -22.51
CA ASP A 71 -9.10 -6.66 -22.21
C ASP A 71 -9.56 -7.25 -20.87
N PHE A 72 -9.12 -8.47 -20.55
CA PHE A 72 -9.44 -9.13 -19.28
C PHE A 72 -8.79 -8.40 -18.10
N LEU A 73 -7.51 -8.08 -18.20
CA LEU A 73 -6.76 -7.37 -17.16
C LEU A 73 -7.30 -5.96 -16.96
N GLU A 74 -7.66 -5.26 -18.04
CA GLU A 74 -8.31 -3.95 -17.97
C GLU A 74 -9.67 -4.06 -17.26
N ALA A 75 -10.50 -5.03 -17.63
CA ALA A 75 -11.79 -5.26 -16.98
C ALA A 75 -11.63 -5.57 -15.48
N CYS A 76 -10.58 -6.29 -15.08
CA CYS A 76 -10.24 -6.51 -13.68
C CYS A 76 -9.84 -5.21 -12.97
N ALA A 77 -8.91 -4.44 -13.56
CA ALA A 77 -8.39 -3.22 -12.96
C ALA A 77 -9.50 -2.19 -12.73
N ARG A 78 -10.46 -2.08 -13.65
CA ARG A 78 -11.62 -1.17 -13.55
C ARG A 78 -12.59 -1.49 -12.42
N LYS A 79 -12.46 -2.64 -11.74
CA LYS A 79 -13.27 -2.97 -10.55
C LYS A 79 -12.76 -2.29 -9.27
N LEU A 80 -11.56 -1.72 -9.30
CA LEU A 80 -11.01 -0.91 -8.21
C LEU A 80 -11.12 0.58 -8.57
N THR A 81 -11.28 1.41 -7.54
CA THR A 81 -11.04 2.86 -7.69
C THR A 81 -9.53 3.14 -7.76
N GLY A 82 -9.14 4.32 -8.24
CA GLY A 82 -7.73 4.73 -8.29
C GLY A 82 -7.04 4.58 -6.93
N ASP A 83 -7.61 5.18 -5.88
CA ASP A 83 -7.07 5.14 -4.51
C ASP A 83 -6.96 3.71 -3.94
N CYS A 84 -7.95 2.86 -4.23
CA CYS A 84 -7.90 1.46 -3.80
C CYS A 84 -6.86 0.67 -4.59
N GLY A 85 -6.75 0.88 -5.90
CA GLY A 85 -5.71 0.30 -6.73
C GLY A 85 -4.31 0.69 -6.24
N GLU A 86 -4.09 1.98 -5.97
CA GLU A 86 -2.81 2.51 -5.48
C GLU A 86 -2.42 1.94 -4.12
N SER A 87 -3.34 1.97 -3.14
CA SER A 87 -3.05 1.45 -1.79
C SER A 87 -2.76 -0.06 -1.79
N ILE A 88 -3.50 -0.85 -2.59
CA ILE A 88 -3.26 -2.29 -2.74
C ILE A 88 -1.93 -2.54 -3.46
N PHE A 89 -1.67 -1.82 -4.55
CA PHE A 89 -0.41 -1.92 -5.29
C PHE A 89 0.78 -1.61 -4.39
N THR A 90 0.74 -0.49 -3.66
CA THR A 90 1.78 -0.07 -2.73
C THR A 90 1.97 -1.09 -1.62
N ASN A 91 0.89 -1.68 -1.10
CA ASN A 91 0.99 -2.76 -0.10
C ASN A 91 1.77 -3.98 -0.63
N ILE A 92 1.54 -4.37 -1.88
CA ILE A 92 2.13 -5.58 -2.47
C ILE A 92 3.58 -5.33 -2.91
N PHE A 93 3.80 -4.25 -3.65
CA PHE A 93 5.02 -4.03 -4.43
C PHE A 93 6.03 -3.11 -3.75
N ALA A 94 5.62 -2.27 -2.80
CA ALA A 94 6.50 -1.34 -2.11
C ALA A 94 6.61 -1.65 -0.61
N ASN A 95 5.52 -1.41 0.13
CA ASN A 95 5.50 -1.44 1.59
C ASN A 95 4.26 -2.18 2.12
N ASP A 96 4.45 -3.38 2.66
CA ASP A 96 3.36 -4.23 3.19
C ASP A 96 2.70 -3.71 4.47
N SER A 97 3.22 -2.61 5.02
CA SER A 97 2.59 -1.87 6.13
C SER A 97 1.61 -0.80 5.65
N THR A 98 1.51 -0.56 4.34
CA THR A 98 0.52 0.38 3.77
C THR A 98 -0.88 -0.04 4.15
N LEU A 99 -1.65 0.87 4.74
CA LEU A 99 -3.00 0.59 5.19
C LEU A 99 -3.96 0.53 4.00
N VAL A 100 -4.51 -0.65 3.76
CA VAL A 100 -5.69 -0.84 2.91
C VAL A 100 -6.92 -0.84 3.82
N ASN A 101 -7.81 0.13 3.60
CA ASN A 101 -9.03 0.30 4.39
C ASN A 101 -10.11 -0.74 4.01
N ASP A 102 -11.15 -0.85 4.85
CA ASP A 102 -12.18 -1.87 4.69
C ASP A 102 -12.96 -1.71 3.36
N HIS A 103 -13.22 -0.48 2.93
CA HIS A 103 -13.86 -0.21 1.63
C HIS A 103 -13.06 -0.80 0.46
N CYS A 104 -11.74 -0.55 0.42
CA CYS A 104 -10.87 -1.14 -0.59
C CYS A 104 -10.76 -2.65 -0.47
N CYS A 105 -10.83 -3.20 0.74
CA CYS A 105 -10.91 -4.64 0.93
C CYS A 105 -12.20 -5.24 0.34
N HIS A 106 -13.36 -4.61 0.53
CA HIS A 106 -14.60 -5.07 -0.08
C HIS A 106 -14.54 -5.03 -1.61
N LEU A 107 -13.97 -3.97 -2.20
CA LEU A 107 -13.76 -3.89 -3.65
C LEU A 107 -12.78 -4.96 -4.15
N LEU A 108 -11.67 -5.20 -3.44
CA LEU A 108 -10.69 -6.24 -3.78
C LEU A 108 -11.35 -7.62 -3.81
N VAL A 109 -12.14 -7.96 -2.79
CA VAL A 109 -12.83 -9.25 -2.73
C VAL A 109 -13.93 -9.34 -3.80
N ALA A 110 -14.71 -8.28 -4.01
CA ALA A 110 -15.74 -8.22 -5.05
C ALA A 110 -15.17 -8.30 -6.47
N MET A 111 -13.94 -7.80 -6.68
CA MET A 111 -13.23 -7.93 -7.96
C MET A 111 -13.01 -9.41 -8.31
N GLY A 112 -12.70 -10.22 -7.30
CA GLY A 112 -12.52 -11.67 -7.39
C GLY A 112 -11.06 -12.10 -7.38
N GLN A 113 -10.79 -13.29 -6.82
CA GLN A 113 -9.43 -13.79 -6.58
C GLN A 113 -8.66 -14.02 -7.89
N GLU A 114 -9.34 -14.48 -8.93
CA GLU A 114 -8.73 -14.69 -10.24
C GLU A 114 -8.22 -13.37 -10.83
N CYS A 115 -9.05 -12.31 -10.80
CA CYS A 115 -8.63 -10.98 -11.24
C CYS A 115 -7.40 -10.49 -10.47
N HIS A 116 -7.42 -10.62 -9.14
CA HIS A 116 -6.31 -10.22 -8.28
C HIS A 116 -5.01 -10.94 -8.65
N ASN A 117 -5.08 -12.26 -8.75
CA ASN A 117 -3.93 -13.10 -9.06
C ASN A 117 -3.37 -12.80 -10.46
N LYS A 118 -4.24 -12.64 -11.46
CA LYS A 118 -3.80 -12.35 -12.85
C LYS A 118 -3.19 -10.96 -12.98
N LEU A 119 -3.75 -9.94 -12.32
CA LEU A 119 -3.16 -8.60 -12.28
C LEU A 119 -1.77 -8.61 -11.64
N VAL A 120 -1.64 -9.22 -10.45
CA VAL A 120 -0.36 -9.31 -9.74
C VAL A 120 0.67 -10.08 -10.57
N ASN A 121 0.30 -11.23 -11.13
CA ASN A 121 1.20 -12.04 -11.94
C ASN A 121 1.65 -11.30 -13.19
N ASN A 122 0.73 -10.63 -13.89
CA ASN A 122 1.07 -9.83 -15.06
C ASN A 122 2.10 -8.74 -14.73
N ILE A 123 1.96 -8.06 -13.59
CA ILE A 123 2.92 -7.05 -13.13
C ILE A 123 4.29 -7.68 -12.83
N ILE A 124 4.32 -8.79 -12.08
CA ILE A 124 5.56 -9.52 -11.76
C ILE A 124 6.25 -10.01 -13.04
N ASP A 125 5.50 -10.54 -14.00
CA ASP A 125 6.07 -11.15 -15.21
C ASP A 125 6.61 -10.09 -16.20
N LYS A 126 5.96 -8.91 -16.27
CA LYS A 126 6.32 -7.84 -17.20
C LYS A 126 7.34 -6.85 -16.65
N ILE A 127 7.41 -6.65 -15.34
CA ILE A 127 8.33 -5.67 -14.72
C ILE A 127 9.51 -6.41 -14.07
N PRO A 128 10.73 -6.30 -14.63
CA PRO A 128 11.89 -7.07 -14.16
C PRO A 128 12.19 -6.93 -12.67
N GLU A 129 12.02 -5.73 -12.12
CA GLU A 129 12.25 -5.45 -10.69
C GLU A 129 11.34 -6.31 -9.78
N TYR A 130 10.05 -6.40 -10.12
CA TYR A 130 9.10 -7.19 -9.35
C TYR A 130 9.26 -8.69 -9.59
N LYS A 131 9.76 -9.08 -10.78
CA LYS A 131 10.15 -10.46 -11.08
C LYS A 131 11.29 -10.93 -10.19
N THR A 132 12.35 -10.13 -10.08
CA THR A 132 13.50 -10.43 -9.21
C THR A 132 13.07 -10.56 -7.74
N ASN A 133 12.08 -9.77 -7.33
CA ASN A 133 11.54 -9.76 -5.97
C ASN A 133 10.29 -10.64 -5.79
N GLU A 134 10.01 -11.60 -6.68
CA GLU A 134 8.76 -12.37 -6.63
C GLU A 134 8.58 -13.17 -5.33
N THR A 135 9.69 -13.58 -4.72
CA THR A 135 9.71 -14.29 -3.42
C THR A 135 9.21 -13.42 -2.26
N ILE A 136 9.15 -12.10 -2.45
CA ILE A 136 8.62 -11.11 -1.50
C ILE A 136 7.23 -10.64 -1.94
N THR A 137 7.05 -10.29 -3.21
CA THR A 137 5.79 -9.69 -3.71
C THR A 137 4.65 -10.70 -3.78
N ARG A 138 4.89 -11.98 -4.14
CA ARG A 138 3.84 -13.02 -4.15
C ARG A 138 3.28 -13.28 -2.75
N PRO A 139 4.08 -13.51 -1.69
CA PRO A 139 3.55 -13.64 -0.34
C PRO A 139 2.75 -12.42 0.15
N ARG A 140 3.20 -11.20 -0.20
CA ARG A 140 2.46 -9.97 0.15
C ARG A 140 1.09 -9.92 -0.53
N SER A 141 1.02 -10.30 -1.81
CA SER A 141 -0.24 -10.42 -2.55
C SER A 141 -1.24 -11.40 -1.91
N VAL A 142 -0.75 -12.55 -1.44
CA VAL A 142 -1.58 -13.52 -0.71
C VAL A 142 -2.02 -12.97 0.65
N LYS A 143 -1.11 -12.31 1.39
CA LYS A 143 -1.38 -11.71 2.70
C LYS A 143 -2.50 -10.67 2.61
N ILE A 144 -2.45 -9.74 1.65
CA ILE A 144 -3.48 -8.71 1.52
C ILE A 144 -4.83 -9.31 1.09
N TRP A 145 -4.83 -10.30 0.19
CA TRP A 145 -6.06 -11.00 -0.19
C TRP A 145 -6.74 -11.63 1.02
N ASN A 146 -5.99 -12.41 1.81
CA ASN A 146 -6.53 -13.10 2.99
C ASN A 146 -7.03 -12.11 4.05
N LYS A 147 -6.30 -11.00 4.27
CA LYS A 147 -6.74 -9.94 5.17
C LYS A 147 -8.10 -9.38 4.72
N CYS A 148 -8.24 -9.06 3.43
CA CYS A 148 -9.46 -8.47 2.91
C CYS A 148 -10.63 -9.45 2.84
N ALA A 149 -10.38 -10.74 2.58
CA ALA A 149 -11.39 -11.79 2.64
C ALA A 149 -12.03 -11.85 4.04
N LEU A 150 -11.23 -11.78 5.11
CA LEU A 150 -11.73 -11.74 6.49
C LEU A 150 -12.62 -10.52 6.75
N VAL A 151 -12.27 -9.34 6.20
CA VAL A 151 -13.08 -8.12 6.32
C VAL A 151 -14.42 -8.25 5.58
N ALA A 152 -14.44 -8.94 4.44
CA ALA A 152 -15.68 -9.20 3.72
C ALA A 152 -16.59 -10.18 4.47
N ASP A 153 -16.01 -11.19 5.13
CA ASP A 153 -16.75 -12.19 5.89
C ASP A 153 -17.41 -11.62 7.17
N THR A 154 -16.80 -10.63 7.82
CA THR A 154 -17.34 -10.01 9.06
C THR A 154 -18.61 -9.18 8.84
N VAL A 155 -18.92 -8.83 7.58
CA VAL A 155 -20.14 -8.08 7.21
C VAL A 155 -21.26 -9.01 6.73
N SER A 156 -20.99 -10.31 6.57
CA SER A 156 -22.07 -11.29 6.33
C SER A 156 -22.95 -11.37 7.57
N PRO A 157 -24.26 -11.04 7.48
CA PRO A 157 -25.12 -11.08 8.65
C PRO A 157 -25.14 -12.52 9.14
N ALA A 158 -24.69 -12.73 10.39
CA ALA A 158 -24.98 -13.93 11.13
C ALA A 158 -26.46 -14.24 10.92
N SER A 159 -26.74 -15.37 10.27
CA SER A 159 -28.08 -15.94 10.15
C SER A 159 -28.82 -15.73 11.46
N SER A 160 -29.87 -14.91 11.42
CA SER A 160 -30.73 -14.63 12.57
C SER A 160 -31.16 -15.95 13.22
N PRO A 161 -31.21 -16.04 14.56
CA PRO A 161 -31.82 -17.20 15.21
C PRO A 161 -33.30 -17.21 14.80
N SER A 162 -33.70 -18.20 14.01
CA SER A 162 -35.12 -18.50 13.79
C SER A 162 -35.64 -19.18 15.06
N GLU A 163 -36.11 -18.39 16.02
CA GLU A 163 -37.15 -18.84 16.93
C GLU A 163 -38.45 -19.05 16.11
N ASN A 164 -38.87 -20.31 15.94
CA ASN A 164 -40.23 -20.79 16.26
C ASN A 164 -40.31 -22.32 16.13
#